data_AF-A0A542GA78-F1
#
_entry.id   AF-A0A542GA78-F1
#
_cell.length_a   1.000
_cell.length_b   1.000
_cell.length_c   1.000
_cell.angle_alpha   90.00
_cell.angle_beta   90.00
_cell.angle_gamma   90.00
#
_symmetry.space_group_name_H-M   'P 1'
#
loop_
_entity.id
_entity.type
_entity.pdbx_description
1 polymer ?
#
loop_
_entity_poly.entity_id
_entity_poly.type
_entity_poly.pdbx_seq_one_letter_code
_entity_poly.pdbx_strand_id
1 'polypeptide(L)'
;MHTLRKFLLIPALIFAFLGSAAAIPAANAASTGGASVTNDSDCVPYGTSIICFKYLNVVSSVETPNGGTAYTQKTYATQTVTSPEGDFKYEVKFTFRNEYVYQKGEFRVIVASFTSTAKVPGYGTCTSRSESVFSNGEVHVYTTSYTCHP
;
A
#
# COMPACT_ATOMS: atom_id res chain seq x y z
N MET A 1 -8.94 -29.53 17.48
CA MET A 1 -7.97 -28.99 16.49
C MET A 1 -8.74 -28.53 15.25
N HIS A 2 -9.22 -27.29 15.23
CA HIS A 2 -9.96 -26.75 14.10
C HIS A 2 -9.43 -25.35 13.74
N THR A 3 -9.19 -25.18 12.43
CA THR A 3 -9.24 -23.91 11.69
C THR A 3 -8.20 -22.82 11.97
N LEU A 4 -6.91 -23.13 11.84
CA LEU A 4 -5.86 -22.11 11.60
C LEU A 4 -5.55 -21.88 10.10
N ARG A 5 -6.32 -22.48 9.18
CA ARG A 5 -6.12 -22.37 7.72
C ARG A 5 -6.83 -21.18 7.04
N LYS A 6 -7.63 -20.39 7.76
CA LYS A 6 -8.42 -19.29 7.15
C LYS A 6 -7.73 -17.91 7.18
N PHE A 7 -6.61 -17.75 7.87
CA PHE A 7 -5.87 -16.48 7.92
C PHE A 7 -4.91 -16.26 6.73
N LEU A 8 -4.81 -17.25 5.82
CA LEU A 8 -4.02 -17.17 4.59
C LEU A 8 -4.64 -16.29 3.49
N LEU A 9 -5.75 -15.60 3.75
CA LEU A 9 -6.39 -14.68 2.79
C LEU A 9 -5.99 -13.20 2.98
N ILE A 10 -5.26 -12.87 4.04
CA ILE A 10 -4.73 -11.51 4.27
C ILE A 10 -3.59 -11.14 3.28
N PRO A 11 -2.71 -12.05 2.79
CA PRO A 11 -1.65 -11.68 1.84
C PRO A 11 -2.14 -11.42 0.41
N ALA A 12 -3.27 -12.01 -0.01
CA ALA A 12 -3.69 -12.00 -1.41
C ALA A 12 -4.21 -10.63 -1.89
N LEU A 13 -4.73 -9.78 -0.99
CA LEU A 13 -5.15 -8.42 -1.35
C LEU A 13 -4.00 -7.40 -1.38
N ILE A 14 -2.85 -7.71 -0.77
CA ILE A 14 -1.69 -6.81 -0.70
C ILE A 14 -1.02 -6.68 -2.09
N PHE A 15 -1.08 -7.73 -2.93
CA PHE A 15 -0.48 -7.73 -4.26
C PHE A 15 -1.20 -6.85 -5.29
N ALA A 16 -2.45 -6.47 -5.06
CA ALA A 16 -3.16 -5.53 -5.95
C ALA A 16 -2.65 -4.09 -5.84
N PHE A 17 -1.99 -3.72 -4.73
CA PHE A 17 -1.50 -2.36 -4.50
C PHE A 17 -0.12 -2.07 -5.12
N LEU A 18 0.62 -3.10 -5.55
CA LEU A 18 1.86 -2.92 -6.32
C LEU A 18 1.57 -2.56 -7.79
N GLY A 19 0.34 -2.79 -8.27
CA GLY A 19 -0.07 -2.50 -9.64
C GLY A 19 -0.43 -1.02 -9.91
N SER A 20 -0.59 -0.20 -8.88
CA SER A 20 -0.96 1.22 -9.04
C SER A 20 0.23 2.14 -9.39
N ALA A 21 1.42 1.59 -9.60
CA ALA A 21 2.52 2.30 -10.27
C ALA A 21 2.21 2.61 -11.75
N ALA A 22 1.17 2.00 -12.33
CA ALA A 22 0.92 2.01 -13.77
C ALA A 22 -0.09 3.08 -14.27
N ALA A 23 -0.32 4.17 -13.55
CA ALA A 23 -1.13 5.28 -14.07
C ALA A 23 -0.68 6.65 -13.56
N ILE A 24 0.60 6.94 -13.64
CA ILE A 24 1.03 8.35 -13.69
C ILE A 24 1.09 8.70 -15.18
N PRO A 25 0.15 9.50 -15.71
CA PRO A 25 0.29 9.98 -17.08
C PRO A 25 1.61 10.72 -17.17
N ALA A 26 2.50 10.21 -18.02
CA ALA A 26 3.80 10.81 -18.36
C ALA A 26 3.70 12.23 -18.97
N ALA A 27 2.48 12.79 -19.04
CA ALA A 27 2.17 14.05 -19.68
C ALA A 27 2.40 15.30 -18.80
N ASN A 28 2.58 15.17 -17.48
CA ASN A 28 2.72 16.33 -16.59
C ASN A 28 4.14 16.50 -16.02
N ALA A 29 5.17 15.99 -16.71
CA ALA A 29 6.57 16.32 -16.40
C ALA A 29 6.95 17.72 -16.92
N ALA A 30 6.10 18.71 -16.65
CA ALA A 30 6.36 20.12 -16.89
C ALA A 30 5.92 20.92 -15.66
N SER A 31 6.90 21.17 -14.79
CA SER A 31 7.03 22.35 -13.93
C SER A 31 5.77 22.92 -13.26
N THR A 32 5.39 22.38 -12.10
CA THR A 32 5.06 23.19 -10.91
C THR A 32 5.33 22.31 -9.70
N GLY A 33 6.16 22.75 -8.76
CA GLY A 33 6.60 21.99 -7.57
C GLY A 33 5.46 21.68 -6.59
N GLY A 34 4.54 20.80 -6.98
CA GLY A 34 3.41 20.35 -6.18
C GLY A 34 3.31 18.83 -6.20
N ALA A 35 2.87 18.25 -5.09
CA ALA A 35 2.54 16.84 -5.03
C ALA A 35 1.19 16.59 -5.72
N SER A 36 1.12 15.54 -6.53
CA SER A 36 -0.16 14.97 -6.99
C SER A 36 -0.82 14.24 -5.83
N VAL A 37 -2.06 14.60 -5.52
CA VAL A 37 -2.82 14.00 -4.42
C VAL A 37 -4.08 13.35 -4.98
N THR A 38 -4.22 12.06 -4.77
CA THR A 38 -5.44 11.29 -5.07
C THR A 38 -6.05 10.83 -3.77
N ASN A 39 -7.33 11.10 -3.56
CA ASN A 39 -8.07 10.65 -2.38
C ASN A 39 -9.39 10.07 -2.86
N ASP A 40 -9.66 8.84 -2.46
CA ASP A 40 -10.78 8.09 -2.98
C ASP A 40 -11.28 7.10 -1.92
N SER A 41 -12.55 6.73 -2.04
CA SER A 41 -13.18 5.74 -1.19
C SER A 41 -14.27 5.01 -1.95
N ASP A 42 -14.28 3.70 -1.82
CA ASP A 42 -15.25 2.84 -2.47
C ASP A 42 -15.66 1.70 -1.52
N CYS A 43 -16.87 1.19 -1.69
CA CYS A 43 -17.39 0.06 -0.93
C CYS A 43 -17.93 -1.00 -1.88
N VAL A 44 -17.40 -2.22 -1.77
CA VAL A 44 -17.83 -3.35 -2.59
C VAL A 44 -18.49 -4.42 -1.73
N PRO A 45 -19.59 -5.04 -2.20
CA PRO A 45 -20.13 -6.22 -1.54
C PRO A 45 -19.18 -7.41 -1.72
N TYR A 46 -18.96 -8.18 -0.66
CA TYR A 46 -18.16 -9.42 -0.67
C TYR A 46 -18.86 -10.51 0.14
N GLY A 47 -19.50 -11.44 -0.58
CA GLY A 47 -20.40 -12.41 0.03
C GLY A 47 -21.54 -11.68 0.72
N THR A 48 -21.73 -11.92 2.02
CA THR A 48 -22.74 -11.23 2.83
C THR A 48 -22.22 -9.95 3.50
N SER A 49 -20.92 -9.65 3.38
CA SER A 49 -20.29 -8.49 4.01
C SER A 49 -20.12 -7.34 3.03
N ILE A 50 -19.89 -6.14 3.56
CA ILE A 50 -19.44 -4.98 2.79
C ILE A 50 -17.98 -4.74 3.14
N ILE A 51 -17.15 -4.55 2.11
CA ILE A 51 -15.75 -4.15 2.26
C ILE A 51 -15.63 -2.73 1.75
N CYS A 52 -15.36 -1.79 2.65
CA CYS A 52 -15.08 -0.42 2.30
C CYS A 52 -13.57 -0.17 2.31
N PHE A 53 -13.09 0.54 1.30
CA PHE A 53 -11.73 1.01 1.17
C PHE A 53 -11.75 2.53 1.13
N LYS A 54 -10.79 3.13 1.81
CA LYS A 54 -10.47 4.56 1.68
C LYS A 54 -8.97 4.67 1.52
N TYR A 55 -8.50 5.43 0.53
CA TYR A 55 -7.08 5.67 0.38
C TYR A 55 -6.76 7.12 0.00
N LEU A 56 -5.60 7.57 0.46
CA LEU A 56 -4.96 8.82 0.13
C LEU A 56 -3.59 8.48 -0.44
N ASN A 57 -3.37 8.80 -1.70
CA ASN A 57 -2.09 8.67 -2.37
C ASN A 57 -1.49 10.05 -2.64
N VAL A 58 -0.25 10.26 -2.22
CA VAL A 58 0.50 11.50 -2.46
C VAL A 58 1.76 11.13 -3.23
N VAL A 59 1.90 11.68 -4.43
CA VAL A 59 3.08 11.48 -5.28
C VAL A 59 3.73 12.83 -5.52
N SER A 60 4.96 13.02 -5.06
CA SER A 60 5.80 14.16 -5.42
C SER A 60 6.88 13.73 -6.40
N SER A 61 7.36 14.68 -7.20
CA SER A 61 8.46 14.46 -8.13
C SER A 61 9.47 15.58 -8.06
N VAL A 62 10.73 15.25 -8.29
CA VAL A 62 11.83 16.20 -8.41
C VAL A 62 12.72 15.82 -9.59
N GLU A 63 13.12 16.80 -10.38
CA GLU A 63 14.10 16.58 -11.45
C GLU A 63 15.48 16.32 -10.83
N THR A 64 16.16 15.32 -11.35
CA THR A 64 17.50 14.95 -10.92
C THR A 64 18.54 15.66 -11.78
N PRO A 65 19.74 15.98 -11.25
CA PRO A 65 20.81 16.63 -12.03
C PRO A 65 21.22 15.88 -13.31
N ASN A 66 20.98 14.57 -13.37
CA ASN A 66 21.36 13.71 -14.49
C ASN A 66 20.24 13.54 -15.55
N GLY A 67 19.25 14.44 -15.57
CA GLY A 67 18.18 14.45 -16.57
C GLY A 67 17.13 13.34 -16.42
N GLY A 68 16.94 12.84 -15.19
CA GLY A 68 15.83 11.93 -14.83
C GLY A 68 14.87 12.59 -13.83
N THR A 69 13.82 11.88 -13.44
CA THR A 69 12.84 12.35 -12.43
C THR A 69 12.79 11.35 -11.28
N ALA A 70 13.05 11.82 -10.06
CA ALA A 70 12.83 11.04 -8.85
C ALA A 70 11.40 11.29 -8.35
N TYR A 71 10.73 10.24 -7.93
CA TYR A 71 9.37 10.27 -7.39
C TYR A 71 9.36 9.72 -5.97
N THR A 72 8.64 10.39 -5.09
CA THR A 72 8.29 9.89 -3.77
C THR A 72 6.78 9.70 -3.71
N GLN A 73 6.36 8.47 -3.45
CA GLN A 73 4.96 8.12 -3.25
C GLN A 73 4.74 7.73 -1.80
N LYS A 74 3.66 8.26 -1.21
CA LYS A 74 3.14 7.82 0.08
C LYS A 74 1.66 7.56 -0.01
N THR A 75 1.25 6.34 0.29
CA THR A 75 -0.15 5.91 0.29
C THR A 75 -0.58 5.56 1.70
N TYR A 76 -1.71 6.09 2.13
CA TYR A 76 -2.40 5.66 3.34
C TYR A 76 -3.71 5.04 2.91
N ALA A 77 -4.02 3.85 3.41
CA ALA A 77 -5.29 3.21 3.13
C ALA A 77 -5.90 2.63 4.39
N THR A 78 -7.22 2.60 4.45
CA THR A 78 -7.99 1.88 5.45
C THR A 78 -8.96 0.98 4.71
N GLN A 79 -8.98 -0.29 5.11
CA GLN A 79 -10.00 -1.26 4.73
C GLN A 79 -10.84 -1.57 5.96
N THR A 80 -12.16 -1.51 5.83
CA THR A 80 -13.11 -1.89 6.88
C THR A 80 -14.05 -2.94 6.33
N VAL A 81 -14.31 -3.98 7.11
CA VAL A 81 -15.30 -5.00 6.76
C VAL A 81 -16.42 -5.00 7.78
N THR A 82 -17.64 -4.90 7.29
CA THR A 82 -18.87 -4.95 8.09
C THR A 82 -19.71 -6.16 7.73
N SER A 83 -20.43 -6.70 8.72
CA SER A 83 -21.46 -7.71 8.53
C SER A 83 -22.71 -7.09 7.89
N PRO A 84 -23.61 -7.90 7.32
CA PRO A 84 -24.88 -7.39 6.80
C PRO A 84 -25.79 -6.81 7.89
N GLU A 85 -25.62 -7.24 9.15
CA GLU A 85 -26.28 -6.67 10.33
C GLU A 85 -25.70 -5.29 10.74
N GLY A 86 -24.61 -4.87 10.10
CA GLY A 86 -23.91 -3.62 10.40
C GLY A 86 -22.75 -3.76 11.39
N ASP A 87 -22.51 -4.97 11.90
CA ASP A 87 -21.47 -5.20 12.90
C ASP A 87 -20.08 -5.10 12.29
N PHE A 88 -19.16 -4.48 13.02
CA PHE A 88 -17.75 -4.39 12.64
C PHE A 88 -17.08 -5.77 12.72
N LYS A 89 -16.49 -6.24 11.61
CA LYS A 89 -15.73 -7.50 11.58
C LYS A 89 -14.24 -7.30 11.75
N TYR A 90 -13.64 -6.39 10.99
CA TYR A 90 -12.23 -6.00 11.18
C TYR A 90 -11.89 -4.72 10.41
N GLU A 91 -10.79 -4.09 10.80
CA GLU A 91 -10.18 -2.94 10.11
C GLU A 91 -8.72 -3.27 9.83
N VAL A 92 -8.24 -2.92 8.65
CA VAL A 92 -6.81 -2.92 8.35
C VAL A 92 -6.41 -1.55 7.85
N LYS A 93 -5.41 -0.95 8.49
CA LYS A 93 -4.76 0.26 8.02
C LYS A 93 -3.46 -0.09 7.35
N PHE A 94 -3.19 0.54 6.22
CA PHE A 94 -1.99 0.34 5.42
C PHE A 94 -1.28 1.68 5.26
N THR A 95 0.03 1.65 5.30
CA THR A 95 0.88 2.74 4.83
C THR A 95 1.93 2.16 3.89
N PHE A 96 1.96 2.67 2.67
CA PHE A 96 2.98 2.36 1.67
C PHE A 96 3.83 3.59 1.44
N ARG A 97 5.13 3.41 1.31
CA ARG A 97 6.06 4.43 0.83
C ARG A 97 6.91 3.82 -0.25
N ASN A 98 6.89 4.42 -1.43
CA ASN A 98 7.76 4.02 -2.54
C ASN A 98 8.61 5.21 -2.97
N GLU A 99 9.85 4.93 -3.31
CA GLU A 99 10.75 5.87 -3.97
C GLU A 99 11.25 5.21 -5.24
N TYR A 100 11.11 5.89 -6.36
CA TYR A 100 11.55 5.40 -7.66
C TYR A 100 12.10 6.53 -8.51
N VAL A 101 13.06 6.19 -9.36
CA VAL A 101 13.63 7.11 -10.35
C VAL A 101 13.22 6.65 -11.73
N TYR A 102 12.71 7.59 -12.53
CA TYR A 102 12.53 7.42 -13.96
C TYR A 102 13.68 8.09 -14.69
N GLN A 103 14.51 7.31 -15.39
CA GLN A 103 15.63 7.84 -16.14
C GLN A 103 15.79 7.05 -17.44
N LYS A 104 15.96 7.75 -18.57
CA LYS A 104 16.16 7.13 -19.90
C LYS A 104 15.08 6.11 -20.29
N GLY A 105 13.82 6.33 -19.87
CA GLY A 105 12.72 5.43 -20.19
C GLY A 105 12.53 4.26 -19.22
N GLU A 106 13.37 4.13 -18.20
CA GLU A 106 13.31 3.03 -17.23
C GLU A 106 12.87 3.52 -15.85
N PHE A 107 11.96 2.78 -15.21
CA PHE A 107 11.64 2.93 -13.79
C PHE A 107 12.57 2.07 -12.95
N ARG A 108 13.19 2.67 -11.93
CA ARG A 108 13.99 1.99 -10.92
C ARG A 108 13.42 2.28 -9.56
N VAL A 109 12.81 1.29 -8.93
CA VAL A 109 12.44 1.39 -7.52
C VAL A 109 13.74 1.43 -6.71
N ILE A 110 13.79 2.29 -5.70
CA ILE A 110 14.95 2.43 -4.79
C ILE A 110 14.58 1.81 -3.45
N VAL A 111 13.44 2.22 -2.91
CA VAL A 111 12.89 1.71 -1.64
C VAL A 111 11.38 1.56 -1.78
N ALA A 112 10.84 0.47 -1.25
CA ALA A 112 9.41 0.26 -1.07
C ALA A 112 9.16 -0.25 0.33
N SER A 113 8.52 0.52 1.20
CA SER A 113 8.15 0.09 2.55
C SER A 113 6.65 0.00 2.73
N PHE A 114 6.25 -0.96 3.54
CA PHE A 114 4.88 -1.30 3.83
C PHE A 114 4.71 -1.50 5.33
N THR A 115 3.70 -0.85 5.90
CA THR A 115 3.25 -1.10 7.26
C THR A 115 1.77 -1.40 7.21
N SER A 116 1.35 -2.48 7.88
CA SER A 116 -0.07 -2.77 8.09
C SER A 116 -0.38 -2.89 9.57
N THR A 117 -1.56 -2.43 9.97
CA THR A 117 -2.11 -2.64 11.30
C THR A 117 -3.53 -3.15 11.15
N ALA A 118 -3.77 -4.40 11.55
CA ALA A 118 -5.07 -5.04 11.54
C ALA A 118 -5.66 -5.07 12.95
N LYS A 119 -6.88 -4.59 13.11
CA LYS A 119 -7.70 -4.71 14.33
C LYS A 119 -8.77 -5.75 14.10
N VAL A 120 -8.74 -6.81 14.92
CA VAL A 120 -9.67 -7.94 14.82
C VAL A 120 -10.36 -8.12 16.17
N PRO A 121 -11.69 -7.95 16.26
CA PRO A 121 -12.46 -8.18 17.49
C PRO A 121 -12.17 -9.55 18.09
N GLY A 122 -11.88 -9.59 19.38
CA GLY A 122 -11.55 -10.82 20.12
C GLY A 122 -10.12 -11.36 19.95
N TYR A 123 -9.32 -10.76 19.05
CA TYR A 123 -7.91 -11.17 18.81
C TYR A 123 -6.90 -10.04 19.00
N GLY A 124 -7.38 -8.79 19.08
CA GLY A 124 -6.56 -7.62 19.34
C GLY A 124 -6.04 -6.93 18.08
N THR A 125 -4.87 -6.31 18.19
CA THR A 125 -4.22 -5.54 17.12
C THR A 125 -2.91 -6.19 16.68
N CYS A 126 -2.82 -6.56 15.40
CA CYS A 126 -1.59 -7.04 14.77
C CYS A 126 -0.98 -5.97 13.88
N THR A 127 0.33 -5.73 14.01
CA THR A 127 1.09 -4.82 13.17
C THR A 127 2.19 -5.58 12.44
N SER A 128 2.28 -5.41 11.12
CA SER A 128 3.36 -5.92 10.28
C SER A 128 4.13 -4.76 9.64
N ARG A 129 5.44 -4.91 9.52
CA ARG A 129 6.29 -4.00 8.75
C ARG A 129 7.18 -4.80 7.83
N SER A 130 7.25 -4.37 6.57
CA SER A 130 8.17 -4.90 5.59
C SER A 130 8.79 -3.78 4.78
N GLU A 131 10.02 -3.98 4.35
CA GLU A 131 10.75 -3.10 3.47
C GLU A 131 11.29 -3.92 2.32
N SER A 132 11.21 -3.40 1.11
CA SER A 132 11.79 -3.97 -0.09
C SER A 132 12.80 -2.97 -0.63
N VAL A 133 14.03 -3.43 -0.84
CA VAL A 133 15.11 -2.61 -1.38
C VAL A 133 15.54 -3.24 -2.70
N PHE A 134 15.67 -2.40 -3.72
CA PHE A 134 16.21 -2.82 -5.00
C PHE A 134 17.71 -2.52 -5.01
N SER A 135 18.53 -3.55 -5.14
CA SER A 135 19.98 -3.42 -5.19
C SER A 135 20.52 -4.40 -6.21
N ASN A 136 21.48 -3.98 -7.03
CA ASN A 136 22.14 -4.82 -8.04
C ASN A 136 21.19 -5.54 -9.03
N GLY A 137 20.03 -4.93 -9.33
CA GLY A 137 19.03 -5.52 -10.23
C GLY A 137 18.12 -6.57 -9.59
N GLU A 138 18.25 -6.81 -8.28
CA GLU A 138 17.43 -7.75 -7.52
C GLU A 138 16.53 -7.01 -6.51
N VAL A 139 15.41 -7.65 -6.16
CA VAL A 139 14.48 -7.17 -5.11
C VAL A 139 14.75 -7.95 -3.84
N HIS A 140 15.18 -7.27 -2.78
CA HIS A 140 15.34 -7.86 -1.46
C HIS A 140 14.18 -7.44 -0.57
N VAL A 141 13.38 -8.40 -0.11
CA VAL A 141 12.24 -8.15 0.79
C VAL A 141 12.62 -8.54 2.21
N TYR A 142 12.53 -7.58 3.13
CA TYR A 142 12.81 -7.70 4.55
C TYR A 142 11.52 -7.49 5.34
N THR A 143 11.01 -8.54 5.98
CA THR A 143 9.99 -8.35 7.03
C THR A 143 10.71 -7.86 8.28
N THR A 144 10.53 -6.59 8.62
CA THR A 144 11.27 -5.94 9.71
C THR A 144 10.63 -6.17 11.07
N SER A 145 9.31 -6.32 11.13
CA SER A 145 8.63 -6.75 12.36
C SER A 145 7.23 -7.32 12.12
N TYR A 146 6.79 -8.14 13.06
CA TYR A 146 5.42 -8.57 13.21
C TYR A 146 5.08 -8.70 14.69
N THR A 147 4.10 -7.95 15.17
CA THR A 147 3.66 -7.98 16.58
C THR A 147 2.15 -8.05 16.65
N CYS A 148 1.61 -8.86 17.58
CA CYS A 148 0.19 -8.88 17.89
C CYS A 148 0.00 -8.67 19.39
N HIS A 149 -0.88 -7.75 19.75
CA HIS A 149 -1.27 -7.47 21.13
C HIS A 149 -2.77 -7.72 21.29
N PRO A 150 -3.22 -8.39 22.35
CA PRO A 150 -4.64 -8.57 22.67
C PRO A 150 -5.39 -7.25 22.80
#